data_AF-A0A6I0K6E4-F1
#
_entry.id   AF-A0A6I0K6E4-F1
#
_cell.length_a   1.000
_cell.length_b   1.000
_cell.length_c   1.000
_cell.angle_alpha   90.00
_cell.angle_beta   90.00
_cell.angle_gamma   90.00
#
_symmetry.space_group_name_H-M   'P 1'
#
loop_
_entity.id
_entity.type
_entity.pdbx_description
1 polymer ?
#
loop_
_entity_poly.entity_id
_entity_poly.type
_entity_poly.pdbx_seq_one_letter_code
_entity_poly.pdbx_strand_id
1 'polypeptide(L)' 'MIDNGRKRIIPNEVLLPEVARLISEGHTVTLTVRGNSMNPFLVDRRDRIVLGPFTDNDLQL' A
#
# COMPACT_ATOMS: atom_id res chain seq x y z
N MET A 1 4.88 -17.09 -17.56
CA MET A 1 5.11 -15.77 -18.16
C MET A 1 5.14 -14.74 -17.03
N ILE A 2 6.32 -14.21 -16.70
CA ILE A 2 6.45 -13.14 -15.70
C ILE A 2 6.27 -11.82 -16.46
N ASP A 3 5.18 -11.11 -16.18
CA ASP A 3 4.82 -9.87 -16.88
C ASP A 3 5.78 -8.73 -16.46
N ASN A 4 6.80 -8.50 -17.28
CA ASN A 4 7.80 -7.46 -17.07
C ASN A 4 7.21 -6.09 -17.48
N GLY A 5 6.68 -5.33 -16.51
CA GLY A 5 6.90 -3.88 -16.49
C GLY A 5 5.81 -2.92 -16.99
N ARG A 6 4.54 -3.32 -17.19
CA ARG A 6 3.46 -2.32 -17.37
C ARG A 6 2.96 -1.79 -16.03
N LYS A 7 3.39 -0.59 -15.65
CA LYS A 7 2.77 0.17 -14.56
C LYS A 7 1.33 0.50 -14.94
N ARG A 8 0.36 -0.08 -14.22
CA ARG A 8 -1.06 0.24 -14.36
C ARG A 8 -1.40 1.39 -13.43
N ILE A 9 -2.04 2.42 -13.95
CA ILE A 9 -2.64 3.49 -13.14
C ILE A 9 -4.09 3.10 -12.94
N ILE A 10 -4.47 2.88 -11.68
CA ILE A 10 -5.84 2.56 -11.28
C ILE A 10 -6.34 3.74 -10.46
N PRO A 11 -7.56 4.27 -10.72
CA PRO A 11 -8.15 5.31 -9.89
C PRO A 11 -8.22 4.89 -8.42
N ASN A 12 -7.95 5.82 -7.50
CA ASN A 12 -7.96 5.53 -6.06
C ASN A 12 -9.33 5.03 -5.58
N GLU A 13 -10.42 5.53 -6.14
CA GLU A 13 -11.79 5.09 -5.85
C GLU A 13 -12.04 3.62 -6.19
N VAL A 14 -11.22 3.02 -7.07
CA VAL A 14 -11.28 1.59 -7.41
C VAL A 14 -10.21 0.81 -6.63
N LEU A 15 -8.99 1.33 -6.54
CA LEU A 15 -7.87 0.64 -5.93
C LEU A 15 -8.03 0.51 -4.40
N LEU A 16 -8.39 1.60 -3.72
CA LEU A 16 -8.37 1.64 -2.25
C LEU A 16 -9.42 0.71 -1.60
N PRO A 17 -10.66 0.58 -2.11
CA PRO A 17 -11.61 -0.41 -1.58
C PRO A 17 -11.08 -1.85 -1.67
N GLU A 18 -10.40 -2.18 -2.77
CA GLU A 18 -9.84 -3.52 -2.96
C GLU A 18 -8.65 -3.78 -2.04
N VAL A 19 -7.78 -2.77 -1.83
CA VAL A 19 -6.71 -2.84 -0.83
C VAL A 19 -7.30 -3.07 0.57
N ALA A 20 -8.35 -2.35 0.94
CA ALA A 20 -9.02 -2.53 2.23
C ALA A 20 -9.63 -3.93 2.38
N ARG A 21 -10.28 -4.45 1.32
CA ARG A 21 -10.83 -5.82 1.29
C ARG A 21 -9.74 -6.85 1.54
N LEU A 22 -8.62 -6.78 0.80
CA LEU A 22 -7.50 -7.71 0.95
C LEU A 22 -6.92 -7.69 2.38
N ILE A 23 -6.76 -6.49 2.97
CA ILE A 23 -6.31 -6.36 4.36
C ILE A 23 -7.30 -7.00 5.33
N SER A 24 -8.60 -6.79 5.13
CA SER A 24 -9.64 -7.41 5.98
C SER A 24 -9.67 -8.94 5.89
N GLU A 25 -9.22 -9.51 4.78
CA GLU A 25 -9.09 -10.96 4.54
C GLU A 25 -7.80 -11.55 5.13
N GLY A 26 -6.97 -10.72 5.78
CA GLY A 26 -5.72 -11.16 6.39
C GLY A 26 -4.51 -11.07 5.46
N HIS A 27 -4.65 -10.47 4.28
CA HIS A 27 -3.54 -10.30 3.35
C HIS A 27 -2.74 -9.03 3.61
N THR A 28 -1.48 -9.04 3.17
CA THR A 28 -0.66 -7.83 3.11
C THR A 28 -0.58 -7.30 1.68
N VAL A 29 -0.55 -5.97 1.55
CA VAL A 29 -0.49 -5.28 0.26
C VAL A 29 0.75 -4.39 0.24
N THR A 30 1.55 -4.49 -0.82
CA THR A 30 2.70 -3.60 -1.01
C THR A 30 2.38 -2.53 -2.04
N LEU A 31 2.44 -1.25 -1.65
CA LEU A 31 2.19 -0.11 -2.53
C LEU A 31 3.46 0.72 -2.71
N THR A 32 3.69 1.24 -3.92
CA THR A 32 4.67 2.29 -4.14
C THR A 32 4.08 3.62 -3.71
N VAL A 33 4.80 4.37 -2.87
CA VAL A 33 4.35 5.67 -2.35
C VAL A 33 4.15 6.67 -3.48
N ARG A 34 3.07 7.46 -3.37
CA ARG A 34 2.79 8.61 -4.22
C ARG A 34 2.50 9.84 -3.38
N GLY A 35 3.01 11.00 -3.80
CA GLY A 35 2.88 12.28 -3.09
C GLY A 35 4.05 12.57 -2.14
N ASN A 36 4.12 13.82 -1.66
CA ASN A 36 5.25 14.35 -0.89
C ASN A 36 4.90 14.85 0.52
N SER A 37 3.68 14.58 1.01
CA SER A 37 3.21 15.09 2.32
C SER A 37 4.02 14.57 3.51
N MET A 38 4.70 13.44 3.35
CA MET A 38 5.45 12.76 4.40
C MET A 38 6.98 12.87 4.22
N ASN A 39 7.47 13.76 3.36
CA ASN A 39 8.91 14.04 3.19
C ASN A 39 9.46 14.68 4.49
N PRO A 40 10.57 14.20 5.10
CA PRO A 40 11.61 13.29 4.58
C PRO A 40 11.43 11.79 4.83
N PHE A 41 10.34 11.37 5.48
CA PHE A 41 10.14 9.99 5.90
C PHE A 41 9.69 9.06 4.76
N LEU A 42 8.81 9.54 3.87
CA LEU A 42 8.37 8.81 2.68
C LEU A 42 8.56 9.68 1.44
N VAL A 43 9.30 9.15 0.46
CA VAL A 43 9.68 9.84 -0.78
C VAL A 43 8.89 9.27 -1.97
N ASP A 44 8.21 10.17 -2.71
CA ASP A 44 7.39 9.86 -3.89
C ASP A 44 8.13 8.93 -4.86
N ARG A 45 7.47 7.85 -5.26
CA ARG A 45 7.93 6.84 -6.24
C ARG A 45 9.23 6.10 -5.89
N ARG A 46 9.91 6.44 -4.79
CA ARG A 46 11.09 5.75 -4.28
C ARG A 46 10.68 4.68 -3.28
N ASP A 47 9.89 5.07 -2.29
CA ASP A 47 9.59 4.21 -1.16
C ASP A 47 8.40 3.30 -1.45
N ARG A 48 8.38 2.16 -0.76
CA ARG A 48 7.29 1.19 -0.80
C ARG A 48 6.82 0.95 0.64
N ILE A 49 5.51 0.88 0.82
CA ILE A 49 4.90 0.57 2.10
C ILE A 49 4.22 -0.78 2.03
N VAL A 50 4.25 -1.51 3.15
CA VAL A 50 3.47 -2.72 3.35
C VAL A 50 2.32 -2.36 4.27
N LEU A 51 1.10 -2.57 3.80
CA LEU A 51 -0.12 -2.46 4.59
C LEU A 51 -0.57 -3.87 4.94
N GLY A 52 -1.04 -4.08 6.16
CA GLY A 52 -1.50 -5.38 6.62
C GLY A 52 -2.56 -5.25 7.71
N PRO A 53 -3.10 -6.39 8.16
CA PRO A 53 -4.02 -6.42 9.29
C PRO A 53 -3.36 -5.81 10.52
N PHE A 54 -4.15 -5.10 11.31
CA PHE A 54 -3.72 -4.49 12.56
C PHE A 54 -4.78 -4.71 13.63
N THR A 55 -4.34 -5.07 14.83
CA THR A 55 -5.17 -5.28 16.00
C THR A 55 -4.61 -4.47 17.18
N ASP A 56 -5.41 -4.27 18.22
CA ASP A 56 -4.94 -3.56 19.42
C ASP A 56 -3.76 -4.26 20.11
N ASN A 57 -3.58 -5.57 19.89
CA ASN A 57 -2.43 -6.31 20.39
C ASN A 57 -1.11 -5.93 19.70
N ASP A 58 -1.18 -5.30 18.52
CA ASP A 58 -0.01 -4.85 17.75
C ASP A 58 0.47 -3.46 18.22
N LEU A 59 -0.29 -2.78 19.09
CA LEU A 59 0.14 -1.53 19.71
C LEU A 59 1.33 -1.79 20.65
N GLN A 60 2.48 -1.21 20.33
CA GLN A 60 3.60 -1.13 21.26
C GLN A 60 3.36 0.06 22.20
N LEU A 61 2.99 -0.23 23.45
CA LEU A 61 2.90 0.74 24.55
C LEU A 61 4.28 1.03 25.14
#